data_AF-I4N4I5-F1
#
_entry.id   AF-I4N4I5-F1
#
_cell.length_a   1.000
_cell.length_b   1.000
_cell.length_c   1.000
_cell.angle_alpha   90.00
_cell.angle_beta   90.00
_cell.angle_gamma   90.00
#
_symmetry.space_group_name_H-M   'P 1'
#
loop_
_entity.id
_entity.type
_entity.pdbx_description
1 polymer ?
#
loop_
_entity_poly.entity_id
_entity_poly.type
_entity_poly.pdbx_seq_one_letter_code
_entity_poly.pdbx_strand_id
1 'polypeptide(L)'
;MGGLVPDELTVQVSHNHVAMIGTDRKPARCTSLAGEIGCSVGCTMYEQRSSTCREFEASWENGEHNENCDRARAHHGLPPLESGWALTA
;
A
#
# COMPACT_ATOMS: atom_id res chain seq x y z
N MET A 1 -18.73 -9.60 -6.64
CA MET A 1 -17.38 -9.39 -6.08
C MET A 1 -16.40 -9.86 -7.14
N GLY A 2 -15.65 -8.94 -7.75
CA GLY A 2 -14.91 -9.21 -9.00
C GLY A 2 -13.57 -8.50 -9.05
N GLY A 3 -12.81 -8.60 -7.95
CA GLY A 3 -11.40 -8.21 -7.92
C GLY A 3 -10.49 -9.42 -8.16
N LEU A 4 -9.22 -9.18 -8.42
CA LEU A 4 -8.18 -10.23 -8.45
C LEU A 4 -7.78 -10.72 -7.03
N VAL A 5 -8.32 -10.08 -5.99
CA VAL A 5 -8.02 -10.39 -4.59
C VAL A 5 -8.85 -11.58 -4.14
N PRO A 6 -8.23 -12.65 -3.57
CA PRO A 6 -8.95 -13.76 -2.97
C PRO A 6 -9.87 -13.32 -1.82
N ASP A 7 -11.09 -13.87 -1.77
CA ASP A 7 -12.08 -13.52 -0.74
C ASP A 7 -11.54 -13.72 0.68
N GLU A 8 -10.73 -14.76 0.90
CA GLU A 8 -10.10 -15.10 2.19
C GLU A 8 -9.13 -14.04 2.72
N LEU A 9 -8.70 -13.10 1.88
CA LEU A 9 -7.81 -11.98 2.24
C LEU A 9 -8.57 -10.65 2.40
N THR A 10 -9.90 -10.70 2.37
CA THR A 10 -10.78 -9.54 2.52
C THR A 10 -11.77 -9.70 3.66
N VAL A 11 -12.23 -8.57 4.20
CA VAL A 11 -13.29 -8.50 5.19
C VAL A 11 -14.35 -7.52 4.72
N GLN A 12 -15.63 -7.90 4.87
CA GLN A 12 -16.74 -7.03 4.51
C GLN A 12 -16.84 -5.86 5.49
N VAL A 13 -16.83 -4.63 4.97
CA VAL A 13 -16.94 -3.40 5.77
C VAL A 13 -18.25 -2.65 5.54
N SER A 14 -18.90 -2.86 4.38
CA SER A 14 -20.27 -2.40 4.13
C SER A 14 -20.96 -3.33 3.12
N HIS A 15 -22.22 -3.02 2.75
CA HIS A 15 -22.95 -3.82 1.77
C HIS A 15 -22.21 -3.93 0.41
N ASN A 16 -21.50 -2.87 0.02
CA ASN A 16 -20.85 -2.77 -1.30
C ASN A 16 -19.32 -2.63 -1.24
N HIS A 17 -18.71 -2.70 -0.05
CA HIS A 17 -17.27 -2.51 0.12
C HIS A 17 -16.65 -3.61 0.98
N VAL A 18 -15.45 -4.00 0.59
CA VAL A 18 -14.55 -4.85 1.35
C VAL A 18 -13.26 -4.10 1.64
N ALA A 19 -12.61 -4.43 2.75
CA ALA A 19 -11.25 -4.02 3.05
C ALA A 19 -10.32 -5.24 2.97
N MET A 20 -9.04 -5.01 2.67
CA MET A 20 -8.03 -6.03 2.88
C MET A 20 -7.95 -6.34 4.38
N ILE A 21 -7.78 -7.62 4.75
CA ILE A 21 -7.62 -7.99 6.16
C ILE A 21 -6.41 -7.25 6.76
N GLY A 22 -6.63 -6.56 7.89
CA GLY A 22 -5.62 -5.77 8.57
C GLY A 22 -5.62 -4.28 8.19
N THR A 23 -6.39 -3.86 7.19
CA THR A 23 -6.61 -2.44 6.85
C THR A 23 -7.98 -1.91 7.32
N ASP A 24 -8.79 -2.73 7.97
CA ASP A 24 -10.09 -2.39 8.55
C ASP A 24 -9.99 -1.57 9.86
N ARG A 25 -8.79 -1.51 10.45
CA ARG A 25 -8.50 -0.80 11.71
C ARG A 25 -7.17 -0.04 11.64
N LYS A 26 -6.96 0.88 12.60
CA LYS A 26 -5.69 1.61 12.76
C LYS A 26 -4.83 1.00 13.88
N PRO A 27 -3.50 0.95 13.73
CA PRO A 27 -2.75 1.27 12.51
C PRO A 27 -3.02 0.24 11.41
N ALA A 28 -3.20 0.72 10.17
CA ALA A 28 -3.52 -0.13 9.04
C ALA A 28 -2.26 -0.90 8.60
N ARG A 29 -2.35 -2.23 8.58
CA ARG A 29 -1.29 -3.12 8.10
C ARG A 29 -1.91 -4.36 7.46
N CYS A 30 -1.94 -4.38 6.13
CA CYS A 30 -2.45 -5.51 5.36
C CYS A 30 -1.70 -6.80 5.73
N THR A 31 -2.41 -7.90 5.93
CA THR A 31 -1.81 -9.20 6.25
C THR A 31 -0.89 -9.73 5.14
N SER A 32 -1.09 -9.29 3.89
CA SER A 32 -0.26 -9.67 2.75
C SER A 32 0.97 -8.79 2.57
N LEU A 33 1.17 -7.78 3.43
CA LEU A 33 2.39 -6.96 3.44
C LEU A 33 3.45 -7.64 4.32
N ALA A 34 4.38 -8.34 3.68
CA ALA A 34 5.51 -8.98 4.35
C ALA A 34 6.67 -8.00 4.56
N GLY A 35 7.47 -8.28 5.58
CA GLY A 35 8.66 -7.49 5.93
C GLY A 35 8.38 -6.36 6.92
N GLU A 36 9.35 -5.44 7.03
CA GLU A 36 9.38 -4.36 8.00
C GLU A 36 9.49 -3.00 7.30
N ILE A 37 8.54 -2.12 7.60
CA ILE A 37 8.46 -0.78 7.01
C ILE A 37 9.69 0.03 7.46
N GLY A 38 10.41 0.58 6.49
CA GLY A 38 11.69 1.28 6.73
C GLY A 38 12.92 0.41 6.48
N CYS A 39 12.76 -0.92 6.33
CA CYS A 39 13.83 -1.82 5.96
C CYS A 39 13.57 -2.44 4.58
N SER A 40 12.77 -3.50 4.54
CA SER A 40 12.38 -4.21 3.32
C SER A 40 10.96 -4.69 3.47
N VAL A 41 10.11 -4.33 2.53
CA VAL A 41 8.70 -4.74 2.49
C VAL A 41 8.33 -5.24 1.10
N GLY A 42 7.37 -6.16 1.03
CA GLY A 42 6.85 -6.67 -0.22
C GLY A 42 5.45 -7.25 -0.05
N CYS A 43 4.63 -7.14 -1.09
CA CYS A 43 3.33 -7.80 -1.10
C CYS A 43 3.50 -9.28 -1.49
N THR A 44 3.01 -10.20 -0.67
CA THR A 44 3.08 -11.65 -0.94
C THR A 44 2.16 -12.12 -2.07
N MET A 45 1.24 -11.24 -2.50
CA MET A 45 0.25 -11.49 -3.55
C MET A 45 0.30 -10.39 -4.63
N TYR A 46 1.50 -9.94 -5.00
CA TYR A 46 1.73 -8.74 -5.80
C TYR A 46 0.92 -8.65 -7.11
N GLU A 47 0.75 -9.77 -7.82
CA GLU A 47 -0.03 -9.86 -9.06
C GLU A 47 -1.54 -9.74 -8.83
N GLN A 48 -2.01 -10.15 -7.65
CA GLN A 48 -3.42 -10.19 -7.25
C GLN A 48 -3.83 -8.99 -6.39
N ARG A 49 -3.00 -7.94 -6.31
CA ARG A 49 -3.28 -6.73 -5.50
C ARG A 49 -4.66 -6.13 -5.79
N SER A 50 -5.23 -5.40 -4.85
CA SER A 50 -6.42 -4.58 -5.13
C SER A 50 -6.07 -3.42 -6.09
N SER A 51 -7.08 -2.81 -6.71
CA SER A 51 -6.87 -1.58 -7.52
C SER A 51 -6.19 -0.50 -6.70
N THR A 52 -6.65 -0.25 -5.48
CA THR A 52 -6.06 0.72 -4.56
C THR A 52 -4.57 0.49 -4.31
N CYS A 53 -4.11 -0.77 -4.22
CA CYS A 53 -2.69 -1.08 -4.05
C CYS A 53 -1.89 -1.04 -5.36
N ARG A 54 -2.53 -1.18 -6.53
CA ARG A 54 -1.89 -1.08 -7.85
C ARG A 54 -1.72 0.35 -8.31
N GLU A 55 -2.71 1.19 -8.01
CA GLU A 55 -2.77 2.60 -8.38
C GLU A 55 -1.97 3.48 -7.41
N PHE A 56 -1.44 2.90 -6.32
CA PHE A 56 -0.61 3.63 -5.37
C PHE A 56 0.84 3.66 -5.85
N GLU A 57 1.27 4.82 -6.32
CA GLU A 57 2.63 5.09 -6.80
C GLU A 57 3.50 5.69 -5.71
N ALA A 58 4.80 5.41 -5.75
CA ALA A 58 5.75 6.07 -4.86
C ALA A 58 5.93 7.54 -5.28
N SER A 59 6.08 8.45 -4.30
CA SER A 59 6.29 9.88 -4.58
C SER A 59 7.52 10.05 -5.46
N TRP A 60 7.42 10.70 -6.61
CA TRP A 60 8.40 10.88 -7.70
C TRP A 60 8.69 9.68 -8.61
N GLU A 61 7.95 8.57 -8.52
CA GLU A 61 8.12 7.39 -9.41
C GLU A 61 8.02 7.78 -10.90
N ASN A 62 7.05 8.61 -11.22
CA ASN A 62 6.82 9.15 -12.57
C ASN A 62 7.30 10.61 -12.71
N GLY A 63 8.21 11.06 -11.83
CA GLY A 63 8.62 12.47 -11.75
C GLY A 63 7.58 13.39 -11.11
N GLU A 64 6.46 12.85 -10.62
CA GLU A 64 5.40 13.59 -9.92
C GLU A 64 5.43 13.35 -8.42
N HIS A 65 5.27 14.41 -7.64
CA HIS A 65 5.20 14.34 -6.19
C HIS A 65 3.89 13.72 -5.72
N ASN A 66 3.96 12.65 -4.90
CA ASN A 66 2.78 12.02 -4.32
C ASN A 66 2.69 12.31 -2.81
N GLU A 67 1.84 13.27 -2.44
CA GLU A 67 1.59 13.64 -1.03
C GLU A 67 1.09 12.47 -0.17
N ASN A 68 0.41 11.49 -0.76
CA ASN A 68 -0.10 10.34 -0.03
C ASN A 68 1.03 9.41 0.40
N CYS A 69 2.05 9.25 -0.45
CA CYS A 69 3.25 8.49 -0.13
C CYS A 69 4.01 9.16 1.02
N ASP A 70 4.20 10.49 0.96
CA ASP A 70 4.86 11.23 2.04
C ASP A 70 4.11 11.15 3.36
N ARG A 71 2.78 11.28 3.34
CA ARG A 71 1.96 11.10 4.54
C ARG A 71 2.06 9.68 5.11
N ALA A 72 2.06 8.67 4.26
CA ALA A 72 2.25 7.28 4.68
C ALA A 72 3.62 7.09 5.33
N ARG A 73 4.69 7.61 4.72
CA ARG A 73 6.05 7.56 5.26
C ARG A 73 6.16 8.29 6.61
N ALA A 74 5.59 9.49 6.73
CA ALA A 74 5.57 10.24 7.98
C ALA A 74 4.82 9.50 9.11
N HIS A 75 3.73 8.78 8.79
CA HIS A 75 3.03 7.93 9.77
C HIS A 75 3.92 6.82 10.34
N HIS A 76 4.89 6.35 9.56
CA HIS A 76 5.89 5.35 9.95
C HIS A 76 7.21 5.97 10.44
N GLY A 77 7.29 7.30 10.61
CA GLY A 77 8.50 7.99 11.06
C GLY A 77 9.61 8.06 10.02
N LEU A 78 9.29 7.82 8.75
CA LEU A 78 10.24 7.87 7.64
C LEU A 78 10.26 9.26 6.98
N PRO A 79 11.42 9.75 6.53
CA PRO A 79 11.49 11.02 5.79
C PRO A 79 10.78 10.89 4.44
N PRO A 80 10.24 11.98 3.87
CA PRO A 80 9.63 11.98 2.53
C PRO A 80 10.65 11.58 1.46
N LEU A 81 10.17 11.13 0.31
CA LEU A 81 11.07 10.82 -0.82
C LEU A 81 11.47 12.12 -1.53
N GLU A 82 12.76 12.24 -1.86
CA GLU A 82 13.28 13.37 -2.63
C GLU A 82 13.18 13.07 -4.13
N SER A 83 13.09 14.10 -4.98
CA SER A 83 12.91 13.94 -6.44
C SER A 83 13.97 13.06 -7.13
N GLY A 84 15.13 12.83 -6.51
CA GLY A 84 16.19 11.96 -7.02
C GLY A 84 16.03 10.46 -6.69
N TRP A 85 15.08 10.07 -5.84
CA TRP A 85 14.97 8.66 -5.39
C TRP A 85 14.65 7.70 -6.56
N ALA A 86 13.84 8.14 -7.53
CA ALA A 86 13.39 7.32 -8.65
C ALA A 86 14.52 6.92 -9.60
N LEU A 87 15.66 7.61 -9.53
CA LEU A 87 16.88 7.25 -10.29
C LEU A 87 17.66 6.10 -9.65
N THR A 88 17.29 5.70 -8.43
CA THR A 88 17.99 4.68 -7.62
C THR A 88 17.11 3.52 -7.18
N ALA A 89 15.84 3.51 -7.57
CA ALA A 89 14.87 2.46 -7.28
C ALA A 89 14.78 1.44 -8.43
#